data_AF-A0A1Y1XKQ9-F1
#
_entry.id   AF-A0A1Y1XKQ9-F1
#
_cell.length_a   1.000
_cell.length_b   1.000
_cell.length_c   1.000
_cell.angle_alpha   90.00
_cell.angle_beta   90.00
_cell.angle_gamma   90.00
#
_symmetry.space_group_name_H-M   'P 1'
#
loop_
_entity.id
_entity.type
_entity.pdbx_description
1 polymer ?
#
loop_
_entity_poly.entity_id
_entity_poly.type
_entity_poly.pdbx_seq_one_letter_code
_entity_poly.pdbx_strand_id
1 'polypeptide(L)'
;MSSTTTKYPFNFPENWDRDNPLALRQFEKCAKSFDNINDFLNIYTRSFFYHLMIWCLILYSIISFFLIIINKNNYEVLKLNKTLMLIYTASGIICIINCYLRNVFYQTIPCSMVIYLIDIGYIPNFLSCMGCIMYYLQQCYNTINSYNKAINQNFIIRNEFFYRLCLNFNEEKFVKFLLYCTLSGVLFSALCGVFFDHFRYVPLTKGFCTTSGIEGVPLYLTLLVYFIFAIYALIELHKLGSDFVLRKSLMITLYVAIVLLFFNLLGNMTPFVKCAKIIRYIPHDSLLQIFSCIFNYAHITYPLIQLFYTKYEVKKLELTKGGLIHLLNDKTLFNEFLNFCNKQRCVEGVIFHREYKKFKNIFKDKDNGKKLAAAGGVYGTSSSHSHSSNYAVNIDYLYQNISESSENLLPYFNTNNMSNSYGYNNNTMDLNMGIDDDDDDENMFGYNYSQKSKHKRLLNNMGKKINEYVNIYSTNNVNNYEDDAQLSVDKKLVHIYDEIFQKANLIFSFFFTPNSDYELNVPDPIVKKIDRRLQSFNDNYTKMKSNQLFLFEELECEDIFDEAYDEVVQSLYLNTYSAFVKRKRKNRH
;
A
#
# COMPACT_ATOMS: atom_id res chain seq x y z
N MET A 1 -7.33 -75.10 -1.93
CA MET A 1 -7.46 -73.79 -2.61
C MET A 1 -7.64 -72.73 -1.55
N SER A 2 -6.55 -72.05 -1.17
CA SER A 2 -6.61 -70.89 -0.28
C SER A 2 -7.20 -69.74 -1.09
N SER A 3 -8.41 -69.30 -0.75
CA SER A 3 -8.96 -68.08 -1.32
C SER A 3 -8.09 -66.93 -0.81
N THR A 4 -7.10 -66.53 -1.60
CA THR A 4 -6.34 -65.30 -1.36
C THR A 4 -7.34 -64.16 -1.36
N THR A 5 -7.70 -63.69 -0.16
CA THR A 5 -8.54 -62.51 0.02
C THR A 5 -7.82 -61.36 -0.68
N THR A 6 -8.40 -60.88 -1.78
CA THR A 6 -7.83 -59.78 -2.54
C THR A 6 -7.80 -58.56 -1.63
N LYS A 7 -6.60 -58.03 -1.36
CA LYS A 7 -6.36 -56.85 -0.50
C LYS A 7 -7.13 -55.60 -0.98
N TYR A 8 -7.56 -55.59 -2.25
CA TYR A 8 -8.24 -54.49 -2.92
C TYR A 8 -9.51 -55.00 -3.64
N PRO A 9 -10.53 -54.15 -3.84
CA PRO A 9 -11.80 -54.53 -4.47
C PRO A 9 -11.69 -54.81 -5.98
N PHE A 10 -10.58 -54.42 -6.61
CA PHE A 10 -10.30 -54.68 -8.02
C PHE A 10 -8.80 -54.93 -8.27
N ASN A 11 -8.50 -55.55 -9.41
CA ASN A 11 -7.13 -55.87 -9.84
C ASN A 11 -6.36 -54.62 -10.30
N PHE A 12 -5.03 -54.72 -10.27
CA PHE A 12 -4.15 -53.68 -10.80
C PHE A 12 -4.45 -53.40 -12.29
N PRO A 13 -4.56 -52.13 -12.74
CA PRO A 13 -4.91 -51.81 -14.12
C PRO A 13 -3.96 -52.42 -15.14
N GLU A 14 -4.50 -53.06 -16.17
CA GLU A 14 -3.71 -53.74 -17.21
C GLU A 14 -2.89 -52.77 -18.06
N ASN A 15 -3.32 -51.51 -18.18
CA ASN A 15 -2.63 -50.47 -18.92
C ASN A 15 -1.53 -49.76 -18.10
N TRP A 16 -1.31 -50.13 -16.85
CA TRP A 16 -0.25 -49.59 -16.02
C TRP A 16 0.92 -50.57 -15.97
N ASP A 17 2.13 -50.03 -15.94
CA ASP A 17 3.33 -50.84 -15.76
C ASP A 17 3.41 -51.37 -14.32
N ARG A 18 3.35 -52.70 -14.17
CA ARG A 18 3.43 -53.39 -12.87
C ARG A 18 4.84 -53.34 -12.27
N ASP A 19 5.86 -53.18 -13.10
CA ASP A 19 7.25 -53.09 -12.67
C ASP A 19 7.61 -51.68 -12.21
N ASN A 20 6.73 -50.70 -12.42
CA ASN A 20 6.90 -49.34 -11.97
C ASN A 20 6.51 -49.19 -10.48
N PRO A 21 7.47 -48.98 -9.56
CA PRO A 21 7.18 -48.89 -8.13
C PRO A 21 6.32 -47.67 -7.76
N LEU A 22 6.37 -46.59 -8.56
CA LEU A 22 5.56 -45.39 -8.33
C LEU A 22 4.09 -45.65 -8.69
N ALA A 23 3.84 -46.35 -9.81
CA ALA A 23 2.49 -46.76 -10.21
C ALA A 23 1.88 -47.69 -9.17
N LEU A 24 2.65 -48.67 -8.67
CA LEU A 24 2.21 -49.59 -7.62
C LEU A 24 1.88 -48.84 -6.33
N ARG A 25 2.77 -47.97 -5.84
CA ARG A 25 2.55 -47.17 -4.63
C ARG A 25 1.31 -46.29 -4.74
N GLN A 26 1.10 -45.68 -5.92
CA GLN A 26 -0.06 -44.86 -6.17
C GLN A 26 -1.36 -45.69 -6.21
N PHE A 27 -1.32 -46.88 -6.82
CA PHE A 27 -2.43 -47.83 -6.80
C PHE A 27 -2.76 -48.26 -5.38
N GLU A 28 -1.79 -48.75 -4.60
CA GLU A 28 -2.01 -49.20 -3.23
C GLU A 28 -2.58 -48.11 -2.32
N LYS A 29 -2.18 -46.86 -2.56
CA LYS A 29 -2.66 -45.69 -1.82
C LYS A 29 -4.12 -45.36 -2.14
N CYS A 30 -4.49 -45.39 -3.41
CA CYS A 30 -5.80 -44.90 -3.86
C CYS A 30 -6.85 -46.00 -4.09
N ALA A 31 -6.47 -47.24 -4.38
CA ALA A 31 -7.41 -48.32 -4.69
C ALA A 31 -8.38 -48.61 -3.54
N LYS A 32 -7.97 -48.36 -2.29
CA LYS A 32 -8.82 -48.52 -1.10
C LYS A 32 -10.00 -47.54 -1.03
N SER A 33 -9.97 -46.46 -1.82
CA SER A 33 -11.00 -45.42 -1.82
C SER A 33 -12.06 -45.60 -2.91
N PHE A 34 -12.00 -46.70 -3.68
CA PHE A 34 -12.91 -46.96 -4.80
C PHE A 34 -13.38 -48.40 -4.78
N ASP A 35 -14.62 -48.63 -5.21
CA ASP A 35 -15.19 -49.99 -5.30
C ASP A 35 -14.94 -50.63 -6.68
N ASN A 36 -14.74 -49.82 -7.72
CA ASN A 36 -14.54 -50.28 -9.10
C ASN A 36 -13.28 -49.66 -9.75
N ILE A 37 -12.70 -50.40 -10.70
CA ILE A 37 -11.52 -49.94 -11.45
C ILE A 37 -11.82 -48.71 -12.32
N ASN A 38 -13.05 -48.60 -12.83
CA ASN A 38 -13.44 -47.50 -13.72
C ASN A 38 -13.44 -46.16 -12.98
N ASP A 39 -13.99 -46.06 -11.76
CA ASP A 39 -13.97 -44.80 -11.01
C ASP A 39 -12.54 -44.44 -10.58
N PHE A 40 -11.72 -45.45 -10.26
CA PHE A 40 -10.30 -45.27 -9.97
C PHE A 40 -9.51 -44.75 -11.18
N LEU A 41 -9.75 -45.27 -12.40
CA LEU A 41 -9.08 -44.75 -13.60
C LEU A 41 -9.61 -43.35 -13.97
N ASN A 42 -10.88 -43.09 -13.69
CA ASN A 42 -11.54 -41.82 -14.03
C ASN A 42 -10.93 -40.63 -13.28
N ILE A 43 -10.34 -40.81 -12.09
CA ILE A 43 -9.65 -39.70 -11.39
C ILE A 43 -8.36 -39.23 -12.07
N TYR A 44 -7.74 -40.08 -12.90
CA TYR A 44 -6.55 -39.73 -13.68
C TYR A 44 -6.90 -39.16 -15.06
N THR A 45 -8.08 -39.46 -15.59
CA THR A 45 -8.60 -38.78 -16.79
C THR A 45 -9.13 -37.40 -16.43
N ARG A 46 -8.33 -36.37 -16.71
CA ARG A 46 -8.67 -34.99 -16.38
C ARG A 46 -9.92 -34.54 -17.11
N SER A 47 -10.77 -33.81 -16.40
CA SER A 47 -11.97 -33.22 -16.98
C SER A 47 -11.64 -32.16 -18.03
N PHE A 48 -12.51 -31.98 -19.02
CA PHE A 48 -12.39 -30.88 -20.00
C PHE A 48 -12.26 -29.50 -19.32
N PHE A 49 -13.01 -29.30 -18.22
CA PHE A 49 -12.93 -28.09 -17.41
C PHE A 49 -11.50 -27.80 -16.89
N TYR A 50 -10.79 -28.83 -16.43
CA TYR A 50 -9.40 -28.68 -15.98
C TYR A 50 -8.48 -28.17 -17.11
N HIS A 51 -8.60 -28.74 -18.32
CA HIS A 51 -7.82 -28.29 -19.47
C HIS A 51 -8.11 -26.83 -19.80
N LEU A 52 -9.40 -26.46 -19.89
CA LEU A 52 -9.82 -25.08 -20.16
C LEU A 52 -9.27 -24.10 -19.10
N MET A 53 -9.42 -24.44 -17.82
CA MET A 53 -8.93 -23.62 -16.71
C MET A 53 -7.42 -23.37 -16.82
N ILE A 54 -6.62 -24.41 -17.04
CA ILE A 54 -5.17 -24.27 -17.11
C ILE A 54 -4.74 -23.47 -18.35
N TRP A 55 -5.36 -23.68 -19.51
CA TRP A 55 -5.06 -22.88 -20.71
C TRP A 55 -5.41 -21.39 -20.52
N CYS A 56 -6.54 -21.09 -19.87
CA CYS A 56 -6.87 -19.72 -19.49
C CYS A 56 -5.82 -19.10 -18.56
N LEU A 57 -5.31 -19.87 -17.58
CA LEU A 57 -4.26 -19.41 -16.66
C LEU A 57 -2.92 -19.15 -17.36
N ILE A 58 -2.53 -20.01 -18.32
CA ILE A 58 -1.32 -19.81 -19.13
C ILE A 58 -1.47 -18.54 -19.98
N LEU A 59 -2.57 -18.41 -20.71
CA LEU A 59 -2.83 -17.25 -21.56
C LEU A 59 -2.82 -15.95 -20.75
N TYR A 60 -3.51 -15.95 -19.60
CA TYR A 60 -3.53 -14.82 -18.68
C TYR A 60 -2.12 -14.45 -18.20
N SER A 61 -1.32 -15.44 -17.78
CA SER A 61 0.04 -15.19 -17.29
C SER A 61 0.98 -14.65 -18.38
N ILE A 62 0.82 -15.13 -19.62
CA ILE A 62 1.55 -14.60 -20.79
C ILE A 62 1.15 -13.14 -21.08
N ILE A 63 -0.15 -12.83 -21.05
CA ILE A 63 -0.63 -11.45 -21.24
C ILE A 63 -0.07 -10.55 -20.13
N SER A 64 -0.12 -10.97 -18.86
CA SER A 64 0.48 -10.22 -17.74
C SER A 64 1.98 -9.99 -17.94
N PHE A 65 2.73 -10.99 -18.40
CA PHE A 65 4.16 -10.86 -18.69
C PHE A 65 4.43 -9.78 -19.76
N PHE A 66 3.69 -9.82 -20.88
CA PHE A 66 3.80 -8.80 -21.92
C PHE A 66 3.40 -7.41 -21.43
N LEU A 67 2.34 -7.31 -20.61
CA LEU A 67 1.90 -6.05 -20.04
C LEU A 67 2.98 -5.41 -19.15
N ILE A 68 3.76 -6.20 -18.38
CA ILE A 68 4.89 -5.70 -17.59
C ILE A 68 5.98 -5.12 -18.48
N ILE A 69 6.31 -5.80 -19.59
CA ILE A 69 7.34 -5.35 -20.54
C ILE A 69 6.92 -4.04 -21.22
N ILE A 70 5.71 -4.01 -21.77
CA ILE A 70 5.18 -2.85 -22.51
C ILE A 70 5.07 -1.63 -21.59
N ASN A 71 4.62 -1.82 -20.35
CA ASN A 71 4.36 -0.74 -19.41
C ASN A 71 5.54 -0.48 -18.45
N LYS A 72 6.78 -0.81 -18.82
CA LYS A 72 7.95 -0.73 -17.91
C LYS A 72 8.05 0.61 -17.15
N ASN A 73 7.85 1.74 -17.83
CA ASN A 73 7.96 3.08 -17.23
C ASN A 73 6.81 3.38 -16.25
N ASN A 74 5.65 2.74 -16.44
CA ASN A 74 4.49 2.93 -15.58
C ASN A 74 4.65 2.18 -14.25
N TYR A 75 5.40 1.08 -14.23
CA TYR A 75 5.68 0.33 -12.99
C TYR A 75 6.59 1.08 -12.01
N GLU A 76 7.50 1.91 -12.54
CA GLU A 76 8.31 2.82 -11.71
C GLU A 76 7.42 3.82 -10.95
N VAL A 77 6.37 4.32 -11.60
CA VAL A 77 5.39 5.24 -10.97
C VAL A 77 4.59 4.54 -9.88
N LEU A 78 4.27 3.26 -10.06
CA LEU A 78 3.53 2.45 -9.08
C LEU A 78 4.39 2.01 -7.88
N LYS A 79 5.68 2.38 -7.84
CA LYS A 79 6.65 1.91 -6.84
C LYS A 79 6.64 0.38 -6.72
N LEU A 80 6.54 -0.31 -7.84
CA LEU A 80 6.61 -1.77 -7.92
C LEU A 80 7.94 -2.21 -8.52
N ASN A 81 8.48 -3.30 -8.00
CA ASN A 81 9.76 -3.82 -8.46
C ASN A 81 9.61 -4.61 -9.77
N LYS A 82 9.99 -4.02 -10.89
CA LYS A 82 9.82 -4.63 -12.23
C LYS A 82 10.57 -5.97 -12.35
N THR A 83 11.80 -6.05 -11.86
CA THR A 83 12.65 -7.25 -11.99
C THR A 83 12.00 -8.44 -11.29
N LEU A 84 11.57 -8.24 -10.05
CA LEU A 84 10.91 -9.29 -9.27
C LEU A 84 9.57 -9.71 -9.89
N MET A 85 8.81 -8.77 -10.46
CA MET A 85 7.55 -9.07 -11.17
C MET A 85 7.76 -9.88 -12.45
N LEU A 86 8.85 -9.62 -13.20
CA LEU A 86 9.20 -10.42 -14.38
C LEU A 86 9.62 -11.84 -13.98
N ILE A 87 10.46 -11.97 -12.95
CA ILE A 87 10.87 -13.28 -12.41
C ILE A 87 9.63 -14.05 -11.94
N TYR A 88 8.74 -13.39 -11.19
CA TYR A 88 7.49 -13.95 -10.69
C TYR A 88 6.60 -14.49 -11.82
N THR A 89 6.33 -13.68 -12.84
CA THR A 89 5.45 -14.07 -13.95
C THR A 89 6.06 -15.16 -14.82
N ALA A 90 7.35 -15.08 -15.14
CA ALA A 90 8.04 -16.11 -15.92
C ALA A 90 8.05 -17.46 -15.19
N SER A 91 8.39 -17.45 -13.90
CA SER A 91 8.37 -18.65 -13.06
C SER A 91 6.95 -19.19 -12.84
N GLY A 92 5.95 -18.31 -12.74
CA GLY A 92 4.53 -18.67 -12.72
C GLY A 92 4.09 -19.44 -13.96
N ILE A 93 4.50 -19.02 -15.16
CA ILE A 93 4.21 -19.76 -16.41
C ILE A 93 4.82 -21.17 -16.35
N ILE A 94 6.07 -21.30 -15.89
CA ILE A 94 6.74 -22.60 -15.72
C ILE A 94 5.97 -23.49 -14.73
N CYS A 95 5.53 -22.94 -13.59
CA CYS A 95 4.71 -23.64 -12.61
C CYS A 95 3.41 -24.18 -13.22
N ILE A 96 2.69 -23.36 -13.99
CA ILE A 96 1.41 -23.75 -14.60
C ILE A 96 1.63 -24.85 -15.65
N ILE A 97 2.65 -24.71 -16.51
CA ILE A 97 3.01 -25.72 -17.52
C ILE A 97 3.39 -27.03 -16.83
N ASN A 98 4.22 -26.99 -15.79
CA ASN A 98 4.61 -28.20 -15.06
C ASN A 98 3.41 -28.89 -14.40
N CYS A 99 2.52 -28.11 -13.78
CA CYS A 99 1.28 -28.62 -13.20
C CYS A 99 0.41 -29.33 -14.25
N TYR A 100 0.28 -28.74 -15.45
CA TYR A 100 -0.45 -29.35 -16.57
C TYR A 100 0.20 -30.67 -17.01
N LEU A 101 1.51 -30.61 -17.30
CA LEU A 101 2.26 -31.74 -17.82
C LEU A 101 2.23 -32.92 -16.85
N ARG A 102 2.44 -32.68 -15.55
CA ARG A 102 2.36 -33.71 -14.51
C ARG A 102 0.98 -34.34 -14.40
N ASN A 103 -0.10 -33.55 -14.51
CA ASN A 103 -1.46 -34.05 -14.30
C ASN A 103 -2.07 -34.73 -15.53
N VAL A 104 -1.70 -34.31 -16.74
CA VAL A 104 -2.23 -34.85 -18.01
C VAL A 104 -1.36 -35.99 -18.52
N PHE A 105 -0.03 -35.82 -18.52
CA PHE A 105 0.93 -36.82 -18.99
C PHE A 105 1.51 -37.63 -17.85
N TYR A 106 0.71 -37.90 -16.82
CA TYR A 106 1.15 -38.51 -15.57
C TYR A 106 1.76 -39.91 -15.76
N GLN A 107 1.52 -40.63 -16.84
CA GLN A 107 2.13 -41.95 -17.11
C GLN A 107 3.45 -41.86 -17.87
N THR A 108 3.61 -40.86 -18.75
CA THR A 108 4.68 -40.81 -19.73
C THR A 108 5.77 -39.82 -19.37
N ILE A 109 5.45 -38.83 -18.53
CA ILE A 109 6.39 -37.76 -18.20
C ILE A 109 7.58 -38.28 -17.37
N PRO A 110 8.82 -37.89 -17.72
CA PRO A 110 9.98 -38.15 -16.87
C PRO A 110 9.89 -37.43 -15.54
N CYS A 111 10.14 -38.14 -14.43
CA CYS A 111 10.11 -37.51 -13.11
C CYS A 111 11.20 -36.45 -12.95
N SER A 112 12.33 -36.62 -13.64
CA SER A 112 13.42 -35.65 -13.68
C SER A 112 12.97 -34.31 -14.21
N MET A 113 12.25 -34.31 -15.33
CA MET A 113 11.70 -33.10 -15.94
C MET A 113 10.74 -32.39 -14.98
N VAL A 114 9.86 -33.16 -14.31
CA VAL A 114 8.91 -32.61 -13.32
C VAL A 114 9.64 -31.91 -12.18
N ILE A 115 10.67 -32.55 -11.62
CA ILE A 115 11.44 -32.01 -10.48
C ILE A 115 12.24 -30.77 -10.91
N TYR A 116 12.93 -30.79 -12.05
CA TYR A 116 13.62 -29.60 -12.56
C TYR A 116 12.67 -28.41 -12.77
N LEU A 117 11.48 -28.66 -13.34
CA LEU A 117 10.46 -27.63 -13.51
C LEU A 117 9.86 -27.17 -12.18
N ILE A 118 9.87 -28.02 -11.14
CA ILE A 118 9.47 -27.61 -9.79
C ILE A 118 10.48 -26.60 -9.25
N ASP A 119 11.77 -26.89 -9.35
CA ASP A 119 12.82 -26.03 -8.80
C ASP A 119 12.92 -24.69 -9.54
N ILE A 120 12.90 -24.72 -10.89
CA ILE A 120 12.98 -23.52 -11.73
C ILE A 120 11.67 -22.72 -11.70
N GLY A 121 10.54 -23.35 -11.41
CA GLY A 121 9.25 -22.68 -11.31
C GLY A 121 8.97 -22.17 -9.90
N TYR A 122 8.77 -23.07 -8.95
CA TYR A 122 8.18 -22.71 -7.66
C TYR A 122 9.12 -21.92 -6.75
N ILE A 123 10.41 -22.24 -6.72
CA ILE A 123 11.39 -21.52 -5.89
C ILE A 123 11.42 -20.02 -6.24
N PRO A 124 11.71 -19.63 -7.50
CA PRO A 124 11.72 -18.22 -7.86
C PRO A 124 10.34 -17.58 -7.79
N ASN A 125 9.25 -18.31 -8.01
CA ASN A 125 7.88 -17.78 -7.89
C ASN A 125 7.56 -17.34 -6.45
N PHE A 126 7.76 -18.20 -5.45
CA PHE A 126 7.47 -17.84 -4.06
C PHE A 126 8.48 -16.84 -3.49
N LEU A 127 9.77 -16.97 -3.81
CA LEU A 127 10.76 -15.99 -3.35
C LEU A 127 10.54 -14.60 -3.98
N SER A 128 10.14 -14.52 -5.26
CA SER A 128 9.80 -13.23 -5.87
C SER A 128 8.53 -12.62 -5.27
N CYS A 129 7.53 -13.42 -4.86
CA CYS A 129 6.41 -12.95 -4.04
C CYS A 129 6.91 -12.27 -2.76
N MET A 130 7.82 -12.94 -2.02
CA MET A 130 8.42 -12.36 -0.79
C MET A 130 9.12 -11.04 -1.09
N GLY A 131 9.95 -11.01 -2.14
CA GLY A 131 10.67 -9.79 -2.53
C GLY A 131 9.72 -8.64 -2.89
N CYS A 132 8.63 -8.90 -3.61
CA CYS A 132 7.63 -7.88 -3.94
C CYS A 132 6.97 -7.31 -2.68
N ILE A 133 6.63 -8.17 -1.71
CA ILE A 133 6.02 -7.78 -0.44
C ILE A 133 7.01 -6.99 0.42
N MET A 134 8.25 -7.45 0.53
CA MET A 134 9.32 -6.75 1.26
C MET A 134 9.60 -5.37 0.67
N TYR A 135 9.67 -5.27 -0.66
CA TYR A 135 9.84 -3.98 -1.34
C TYR A 135 8.69 -3.03 -1.03
N TYR A 136 7.44 -3.52 -1.07
CA TYR A 136 6.28 -2.73 -0.71
C TYR A 136 6.32 -2.26 0.76
N LEU A 137 6.68 -3.14 1.70
CA LEU A 137 6.81 -2.80 3.11
C LEU A 137 7.95 -1.81 3.37
N GLN A 138 9.08 -1.96 2.69
CA GLN A 138 10.19 -1.00 2.73
C GLN A 138 9.71 0.39 2.30
N GLN A 139 8.95 0.49 1.22
CA GLN A 139 8.36 1.77 0.78
C GLN A 139 7.43 2.35 1.85
N CYS A 140 6.54 1.53 2.43
CA CYS A 140 5.68 1.97 3.53
C CYS A 140 6.48 2.51 4.72
N TYR A 141 7.52 1.80 5.15
CA TYR A 141 8.35 2.21 6.27
C TYR A 141 9.18 3.46 5.99
N ASN A 142 9.72 3.63 4.78
CA ASN A 142 10.42 4.84 4.40
C ASN A 142 9.48 6.05 4.50
N THR A 143 8.27 5.91 3.95
CA THR A 143 7.23 6.95 4.05
C THR A 143 6.90 7.29 5.52
N ILE A 144 6.73 6.27 6.38
CA ILE A 144 6.48 6.47 7.82
C ILE A 144 7.66 7.10 8.57
N ASN A 145 8.88 6.70 8.24
CA ASN A 145 10.06 7.24 8.91
C ASN A 145 10.28 8.70 8.55
N SER A 146 10.11 9.04 7.27
CA SER A 146 10.18 10.41 6.76
C SER A 146 9.13 11.31 7.43
N TYR A 147 7.95 10.76 7.71
CA TYR A 147 6.91 11.43 8.49
C TYR A 147 7.28 11.68 9.94
N ASN A 148 7.65 10.60 10.64
CA ASN A 148 7.92 10.70 12.07
C ASN A 148 9.12 11.60 12.33
N LYS A 149 10.08 11.65 11.40
CA LYS A 149 11.19 12.60 11.41
C LYS A 149 10.74 14.05 11.25
N ALA A 150 9.72 14.32 10.44
CA ALA A 150 9.14 15.65 10.27
C ALA A 150 8.38 16.12 11.53
N ILE A 151 7.56 15.25 12.12
CA ILE A 151 6.77 15.61 13.31
C ILE A 151 7.58 15.63 14.59
N ASN A 152 8.50 14.67 14.76
CA ASN A 152 9.24 14.49 15.98
C ASN A 152 10.73 14.26 15.67
N GLN A 153 11.54 15.31 15.85
CA GLN A 153 12.98 15.23 15.66
C GLN A 153 13.67 14.19 16.57
N ASN A 154 13.01 13.73 17.65
CA ASN A 154 13.51 12.71 18.57
C ASN A 154 12.89 11.31 18.33
N PHE A 155 12.41 11.01 17.12
CA PHE A 155 11.78 9.71 16.83
C PHE A 155 12.76 8.54 17.07
N ILE A 156 12.42 7.68 18.02
CA ILE A 156 13.17 6.44 18.30
C ILE A 156 12.75 5.39 17.29
N ILE A 157 13.72 4.93 16.48
CA ILE A 157 13.54 3.87 15.51
C ILE A 157 13.08 2.60 16.22
N ARG A 158 11.97 2.00 15.77
CA ARG A 158 11.47 0.72 16.31
C ARG A 158 12.52 -0.37 16.12
N ASN A 159 12.81 -1.11 17.19
CA ASN A 159 13.85 -2.14 17.21
C ASN A 159 13.35 -3.53 16.76
N GLU A 160 12.25 -3.60 16.00
CA GLU A 160 11.69 -4.88 15.57
C GLU A 160 12.53 -5.49 14.43
N PHE A 161 12.83 -6.78 14.52
CA PHE A 161 13.69 -7.48 13.56
C PHE A 161 13.16 -7.39 12.13
N PHE A 162 11.85 -7.61 11.92
CA PHE A 162 11.25 -7.61 10.59
C PHE A 162 11.25 -6.23 9.93
N TYR A 163 11.05 -5.18 10.73
CA TYR A 163 11.17 -3.79 10.29
C TYR A 163 12.59 -3.50 9.78
N ARG A 164 13.64 -3.91 10.53
CA ARG A 164 15.04 -3.79 10.09
C ARG A 164 15.32 -4.59 8.81
N LEU A 165 14.77 -5.79 8.72
CA LEU A 165 14.91 -6.66 7.56
C LEU A 165 14.28 -6.04 6.30
N CYS A 166 13.13 -5.36 6.42
CA CYS A 166 12.50 -4.63 5.32
C CYS A 166 13.29 -3.37 4.94
N LEU A 167 13.77 -2.58 5.90
CA LEU A 167 14.56 -1.38 5.60
C LEU A 167 15.89 -1.72 4.91
N ASN A 168 16.53 -2.81 5.32
CA ASN A 168 17.79 -3.28 4.73
C ASN A 168 17.58 -4.08 3.44
N PHE A 169 16.35 -4.18 2.92
CA PHE A 169 16.07 -4.85 1.68
C PHE A 169 16.78 -4.15 0.51
N ASN A 170 17.54 -4.93 -0.26
CA ASN A 170 18.18 -4.46 -1.47
C ASN A 170 17.80 -5.43 -2.60
N GLU A 171 17.17 -4.90 -3.65
CA GLU A 171 16.67 -5.67 -4.79
C GLU A 171 17.76 -6.53 -5.41
N GLU A 172 18.92 -5.95 -5.73
CA GLU A 172 19.99 -6.64 -6.44
C GLU A 172 20.52 -7.83 -5.62
N LYS A 173 20.72 -7.62 -4.31
CA LYS A 173 21.14 -8.69 -3.40
C LYS A 173 20.08 -9.79 -3.30
N PHE A 174 18.80 -9.41 -3.26
CA PHE A 174 17.71 -10.38 -3.16
C PHE A 174 17.51 -11.18 -4.46
N VAL A 175 17.68 -10.56 -5.63
CA VAL A 175 17.66 -11.27 -6.92
C VAL A 175 18.81 -12.26 -7.01
N LYS A 176 20.03 -11.89 -6.58
CA LYS A 176 21.16 -12.83 -6.48
C LYS A 176 20.85 -14.00 -5.53
N PHE A 177 20.29 -13.71 -4.36
CA PHE A 177 19.85 -14.74 -3.41
C PHE A 177 18.83 -15.71 -4.03
N LEU A 178 17.82 -15.20 -4.73
CA LEU A 178 16.82 -16.01 -5.43
C LEU A 178 17.47 -16.92 -6.49
N LEU A 179 18.40 -16.40 -7.27
CA LEU A 179 19.15 -17.19 -8.26
C LEU A 179 19.98 -18.30 -7.59
N TYR A 180 20.68 -17.98 -6.50
CA TYR A 180 21.45 -18.97 -5.74
C TYR A 180 20.54 -20.06 -5.16
N CYS A 181 19.40 -19.71 -4.55
CA CYS A 181 18.43 -20.69 -4.05
C CYS A 181 17.89 -21.60 -5.16
N THR A 182 17.58 -21.03 -6.33
CA THR A 182 17.09 -21.79 -7.49
C THR A 182 18.17 -22.75 -7.99
N LEU A 183 19.41 -22.29 -8.14
CA LEU A 183 20.54 -23.13 -8.56
C LEU A 183 20.83 -24.24 -7.54
N SER A 184 20.80 -23.93 -6.24
CA SER A 184 20.97 -24.93 -5.18
C SER A 184 19.86 -25.97 -5.18
N GLY A 185 18.60 -25.59 -5.44
CA GLY A 185 17.48 -26.53 -5.59
C GLY A 185 17.70 -27.48 -6.76
N VAL A 186 18.05 -26.93 -7.94
CA VAL A 186 18.36 -27.71 -9.14
C VAL A 186 19.54 -28.67 -8.91
N LEU A 187 20.62 -28.22 -8.27
CA LEU A 187 21.78 -29.06 -7.95
C LEU A 187 21.43 -30.15 -6.94
N PHE A 188 20.62 -29.84 -5.93
CA PHE A 188 20.13 -30.80 -4.96
C PHE A 188 19.32 -31.91 -5.66
N SER A 189 18.39 -31.54 -6.53
CA SER A 189 17.59 -32.47 -7.33
C SER A 189 18.43 -33.30 -8.30
N ALA A 190 19.49 -32.71 -8.86
CA ALA A 190 20.46 -33.43 -9.69
C ALA A 190 21.23 -34.48 -8.88
N LEU A 191 21.74 -34.13 -7.70
CA LEU A 191 22.44 -35.07 -6.82
C LEU A 191 21.49 -36.17 -6.33
N CYS A 192 20.26 -35.82 -5.94
CA CYS A 192 19.27 -36.80 -5.51
C CYS A 192 18.95 -37.83 -6.61
N GLY A 193 18.85 -37.41 -7.87
CA GLY A 193 18.59 -38.34 -8.96
C GLY A 193 19.75 -39.24 -9.36
N VAL A 194 20.95 -38.98 -8.84
CA VAL A 194 22.14 -39.85 -9.01
C VAL A 194 22.24 -40.85 -7.86
N PHE A 195 21.99 -40.42 -6.62
CA PHE A 195 22.28 -41.23 -5.43
C PHE A 195 21.09 -42.05 -4.89
N PHE A 196 19.83 -41.70 -5.20
CA PHE A 196 18.68 -42.35 -4.57
C PHE A 196 17.97 -43.33 -5.51
N ASP A 197 17.59 -44.49 -4.96
CA ASP A 197 17.02 -45.59 -5.74
C ASP A 197 15.58 -45.33 -6.22
N HIS A 198 14.84 -44.47 -5.52
CA HIS A 198 13.45 -44.16 -5.84
C HIS A 198 13.30 -43.17 -7.01
N PHE A 199 14.37 -42.44 -7.32
CA PHE A 199 14.40 -41.45 -8.38
C PHE A 199 15.77 -41.53 -9.07
N ARG A 200 15.80 -42.14 -10.26
CA ARG A 200 17.04 -42.32 -11.03
C ARG A 200 16.95 -41.61 -12.38
N TYR A 201 18.02 -40.91 -12.74
CA TYR A 201 18.21 -40.42 -14.12
C TYR A 201 18.48 -41.55 -15.11
N VAL A 202 19.10 -42.63 -14.63
CA VAL A 202 19.52 -43.78 -15.45
C VAL A 202 19.21 -45.08 -14.69
N PRO A 203 18.25 -45.91 -15.17
CA PRO A 203 17.29 -45.61 -16.24
C PRO A 203 16.30 -44.51 -15.81
N LEU A 204 15.85 -43.72 -16.78
CA LEU A 204 14.95 -42.59 -16.55
C LEU A 204 13.61 -43.10 -16.00
N THR A 205 13.29 -42.79 -14.74
CA THR A 205 11.99 -43.15 -14.17
C THR A 205 10.88 -42.31 -14.83
N LYS A 206 9.85 -42.99 -15.31
CA LYS A 206 8.70 -42.38 -16.02
C LYS A 206 7.42 -42.63 -15.24
N GLY A 207 6.55 -41.63 -15.25
CA GLY A 207 5.20 -41.73 -14.77
C GLY A 207 5.05 -41.73 -13.25
N PHE A 208 3.86 -41.35 -12.80
CA PHE A 208 3.41 -41.27 -11.40
C PHE A 208 4.38 -40.50 -10.49
N CYS A 209 5.01 -39.48 -11.05
CA CYS A 209 5.98 -38.65 -10.37
C CYS A 209 5.29 -37.88 -9.23
N THR A 210 5.53 -38.33 -8.00
CA THR A 210 5.07 -37.65 -6.80
C THR A 210 6.17 -36.73 -6.29
N THR A 211 5.77 -35.65 -5.61
CA THR A 211 6.72 -34.79 -4.89
C THR A 211 6.90 -35.24 -3.43
N SER A 212 6.48 -36.46 -3.10
CA SER A 212 6.37 -36.90 -1.71
C SER A 212 7.68 -37.43 -1.12
N GLY A 213 8.72 -37.63 -1.93
CA GLY A 213 10.02 -38.07 -1.48
C GLY A 213 10.97 -36.91 -1.18
N ILE A 214 12.26 -37.25 -1.11
CA ILE A 214 13.34 -36.32 -0.79
C ILE A 214 13.50 -35.27 -1.90
N GLU A 215 13.17 -35.62 -3.14
CA GLU A 215 13.16 -34.72 -4.29
C GLU A 215 12.21 -33.52 -4.15
N GLY A 216 11.18 -33.62 -3.31
CA GLY A 216 10.25 -32.52 -3.05
C GLY A 216 10.73 -31.53 -1.98
N VAL A 217 11.86 -31.81 -1.32
CA VAL A 217 12.34 -31.00 -0.17
C VAL A 217 12.57 -29.53 -0.52
N PRO A 218 13.20 -29.14 -1.66
CA PRO A 218 13.39 -27.72 -1.99
C PRO A 218 12.07 -26.95 -2.11
N LEU A 219 11.05 -27.58 -2.71
CA LEU A 219 9.71 -27.01 -2.81
C LEU A 219 9.09 -26.81 -1.43
N TYR A 220 9.03 -27.87 -0.60
CA TYR A 220 8.39 -27.78 0.71
C TYR A 220 9.10 -26.81 1.65
N LEU A 221 10.43 -26.76 1.60
CA LEU A 221 11.22 -25.78 2.34
C LEU A 221 10.86 -24.35 1.92
N THR A 222 10.76 -24.10 0.61
CA THR A 222 10.37 -22.78 0.11
C THR A 222 8.94 -22.41 0.53
N LEU A 223 7.99 -23.35 0.42
CA LEU A 223 6.60 -23.14 0.86
C LEU A 223 6.51 -22.86 2.35
N LEU A 224 7.30 -23.56 3.17
CA LEU A 224 7.36 -23.35 4.63
C LEU A 224 7.92 -21.96 4.96
N VAL A 225 9.03 -21.57 4.32
CA VAL A 225 9.64 -20.24 4.48
C VAL A 225 8.64 -19.14 4.08
N TYR A 226 7.96 -19.32 2.94
CA TYR A 226 6.93 -18.38 2.49
C TYR A 226 5.73 -18.30 3.44
N PHE A 227 5.27 -19.44 3.98
CA PHE A 227 4.18 -19.48 4.94
C PHE A 227 4.51 -18.70 6.22
N ILE A 228 5.70 -18.91 6.79
CA ILE A 228 6.17 -18.18 7.97
C ILE A 228 6.28 -16.68 7.64
N PHE A 229 6.88 -16.34 6.50
CA PHE A 229 7.00 -14.96 6.04
C PHE A 229 5.64 -14.27 5.89
N ALA A 230 4.64 -14.95 5.29
CA ALA A 230 3.32 -14.40 5.06
C ALA A 230 2.61 -14.00 6.37
N ILE A 231 2.79 -14.79 7.44
CA ILE A 231 2.26 -14.47 8.77
C ILE A 231 2.92 -13.19 9.32
N TYR A 232 4.25 -13.08 9.27
CA TYR A 232 4.96 -11.89 9.74
C TYR A 232 4.60 -10.64 8.92
N ALA A 233 4.56 -10.77 7.59
CA ALA A 233 4.16 -9.69 6.70
C ALA A 233 2.74 -9.18 7.01
N LEU A 234 1.81 -10.09 7.34
CA LEU A 234 0.44 -9.75 7.71
C LEU A 234 0.37 -8.99 9.04
N ILE A 235 1.13 -9.43 10.06
CA ILE A 235 1.23 -8.73 11.36
C ILE A 235 1.75 -7.30 11.15
N GLU A 236 2.78 -7.13 10.32
CA GLU A 236 3.32 -5.81 10.01
C GLU A 236 2.34 -4.94 9.22
N LEU A 237 1.63 -5.50 8.24
CA LEU A 237 0.58 -4.77 7.51
C LEU A 237 -0.56 -4.30 8.41
N HIS A 238 -0.87 -5.02 9.49
CA HIS A 238 -1.85 -4.57 10.47
C HIS A 238 -1.37 -3.38 11.31
N LYS A 239 -0.06 -3.32 11.59
CA LYS A 239 0.55 -2.17 12.29
C LYS A 239 0.59 -0.91 11.42
N LEU A 240 0.63 -1.06 10.10
CA LEU A 240 0.60 0.07 9.16
C LEU A 240 -0.78 0.76 9.20
N GLY A 241 -0.84 2.07 8.98
CA GLY A 241 -2.08 2.87 8.90
C GLY A 241 -2.99 2.45 7.72
N SER A 242 -4.27 2.84 7.73
CA SER A 242 -5.27 2.44 6.70
C SER A 242 -5.12 3.18 5.37
N ASP A 243 -4.14 4.06 5.28
CA ASP A 243 -4.01 5.06 4.21
C ASP A 243 -3.30 4.53 2.96
N PHE A 244 -2.57 3.42 3.08
CA PHE A 244 -1.88 2.82 1.95
C PHE A 244 -2.87 2.12 1.01
N VAL A 245 -2.95 2.60 -0.24
CA VAL A 245 -3.93 2.14 -1.25
C VAL A 245 -3.84 0.63 -1.50
N LEU A 246 -2.63 0.07 -1.56
CA LEU A 246 -2.40 -1.35 -1.83
C LEU A 246 -2.45 -2.24 -0.58
N ARG A 247 -2.48 -1.68 0.64
CA ARG A 247 -2.45 -2.46 1.89
C ARG A 247 -3.62 -3.43 1.96
N LYS A 248 -4.84 -2.97 1.69
CA LYS A 248 -6.04 -3.82 1.77
C LYS A 248 -5.95 -4.99 0.78
N SER A 249 -5.53 -4.71 -0.45
CA SER A 249 -5.34 -5.74 -1.48
C SER A 249 -4.28 -6.75 -1.05
N LEU A 250 -3.11 -6.29 -0.56
CA LEU A 250 -2.03 -7.16 -0.11
C LEU A 250 -2.40 -8.00 1.12
N MET A 251 -3.16 -7.44 2.07
CA MET A 251 -3.66 -8.21 3.21
C MET A 251 -4.58 -9.34 2.75
N ILE A 252 -5.52 -9.05 1.83
CA ILE A 252 -6.42 -10.05 1.27
C ILE A 252 -5.62 -11.15 0.56
N THR A 253 -4.62 -10.80 -0.26
CA THR A 253 -3.79 -11.79 -0.95
C THR A 253 -3.00 -12.66 0.02
N LEU A 254 -2.46 -12.10 1.10
CA LEU A 254 -1.77 -12.86 2.15
C LEU A 254 -2.70 -13.81 2.91
N TYR A 255 -3.90 -13.37 3.29
CA TYR A 255 -4.89 -14.26 3.91
C TYR A 255 -5.25 -15.43 2.99
N VAL A 256 -5.53 -15.14 1.72
CA VAL A 256 -5.83 -16.15 0.71
C VAL A 256 -4.63 -17.09 0.50
N ALA A 257 -3.40 -16.56 0.48
CA ALA A 257 -2.19 -17.35 0.37
C ALA A 257 -2.05 -18.35 1.53
N ILE A 258 -2.19 -17.89 2.77
CA ILE A 258 -2.10 -18.73 3.98
C ILE A 258 -3.13 -19.87 3.91
N VAL A 259 -4.38 -19.56 3.54
CA VAL A 259 -5.45 -20.56 3.40
C VAL A 259 -5.16 -21.57 2.29
N LEU A 260 -4.74 -21.11 1.10
CA LEU A 260 -4.45 -21.99 -0.03
C LEU A 260 -3.21 -22.86 0.21
N LEU A 261 -2.18 -22.34 0.88
CA LEU A 261 -1.00 -23.12 1.28
C LEU A 261 -1.36 -24.18 2.30
N PHE A 262 -2.18 -23.85 3.29
CA PHE A 262 -2.68 -24.79 4.28
C PHE A 262 -3.47 -25.93 3.62
N PHE A 263 -4.39 -25.61 2.69
CA PHE A 263 -5.11 -26.63 1.94
C PHE A 263 -4.21 -27.46 1.01
N ASN A 264 -3.19 -26.85 0.41
CA ASN A 264 -2.21 -27.60 -0.38
C ASN A 264 -1.41 -28.58 0.50
N LEU A 265 -1.01 -28.17 1.71
CA LEU A 265 -0.32 -29.04 2.67
C LEU A 265 -1.23 -30.19 3.13
N LEU A 266 -2.47 -29.91 3.50
CA LEU A 266 -3.45 -30.94 3.86
C LEU A 266 -3.69 -31.92 2.71
N GLY A 267 -3.88 -31.41 1.50
CA GLY A 267 -4.03 -32.23 0.30
C GLY A 267 -2.79 -33.06 0.00
N ASN A 268 -1.60 -32.59 0.38
CA ASN A 268 -0.36 -33.33 0.21
C ASN A 268 -0.16 -34.46 1.23
N MET A 269 -0.55 -34.21 2.49
CA MET A 269 -0.34 -35.13 3.61
C MET A 269 -1.42 -36.21 3.70
N THR A 270 -2.66 -35.91 3.31
CA THR A 270 -3.79 -36.82 3.50
C THR A 270 -4.03 -37.71 2.26
N PRO A 271 -3.89 -39.05 2.36
CA PRO A 271 -4.17 -39.96 1.26
C PRO A 271 -5.60 -39.85 0.75
N PHE A 272 -6.57 -39.67 1.66
CA PHE A 272 -7.98 -39.54 1.33
C PHE A 272 -8.25 -38.38 0.38
N VAL A 273 -7.66 -37.21 0.64
CA VAL A 273 -7.82 -36.06 -0.26
C VAL A 273 -7.18 -36.35 -1.60
N LYS A 274 -5.96 -36.92 -1.64
CA LYS A 274 -5.25 -37.30 -2.89
C LYS A 274 -5.99 -38.27 -3.80
N CYS A 275 -6.90 -39.07 -3.23
CA CYS A 275 -7.65 -40.07 -3.95
C CYS A 275 -9.14 -39.71 -4.10
N ALA A 276 -9.55 -38.50 -3.71
CA ALA A 276 -10.93 -38.07 -3.81
C ALA A 276 -11.35 -37.81 -5.27
N LYS A 277 -12.62 -38.10 -5.61
CA LYS A 277 -13.18 -37.86 -6.96
C LYS A 277 -13.05 -36.39 -7.43
N ILE A 278 -13.01 -35.44 -6.48
CA ILE A 278 -12.87 -34.00 -6.77
C ILE A 278 -11.54 -33.64 -7.46
N ILE A 279 -10.47 -34.43 -7.27
CA ILE A 279 -9.16 -34.20 -7.88
C ILE A 279 -9.18 -34.30 -9.41
N ARG A 280 -10.17 -34.99 -9.96
CA ARG A 280 -10.41 -35.03 -11.41
C ARG A 280 -10.64 -33.63 -12.00
N TYR A 281 -11.26 -32.75 -11.22
CA TYR A 281 -11.61 -31.39 -11.60
C TYR A 281 -10.55 -30.39 -11.17
N ILE A 282 -10.11 -30.46 -9.90
CA ILE A 282 -9.14 -29.54 -9.33
C ILE A 282 -8.08 -30.38 -8.57
N PRO A 283 -6.98 -30.75 -9.23
CA PRO A 283 -5.82 -31.33 -8.54
C PRO A 283 -5.34 -30.38 -7.45
N HIS A 284 -4.96 -30.90 -6.28
CA HIS A 284 -4.51 -30.12 -5.13
C HIS A 284 -3.34 -29.15 -5.45
N ASP A 285 -2.51 -29.48 -6.43
CA ASP A 285 -1.43 -28.61 -6.91
C ASP A 285 -1.90 -27.38 -7.69
N SER A 286 -3.12 -27.45 -8.23
CA SER A 286 -3.77 -26.32 -8.89
C SER A 286 -4.09 -25.20 -7.91
N LEU A 287 -4.18 -25.49 -6.60
CA LEU A 287 -4.36 -24.46 -5.57
C LEU A 287 -3.20 -23.45 -5.56
N LEU A 288 -1.96 -23.91 -5.80
CA LEU A 288 -0.80 -23.02 -5.91
C LEU A 288 -0.85 -22.16 -7.19
N GLN A 289 -1.46 -22.67 -8.25
CA GLN A 289 -1.68 -21.91 -9.48
C GLN A 289 -2.80 -20.89 -9.33
N ILE A 290 -3.87 -21.24 -8.61
CA ILE A 290 -4.94 -20.31 -8.24
C ILE A 290 -4.37 -19.19 -7.37
N PHE A 291 -3.54 -19.52 -6.37
CA PHE A 291 -2.79 -18.52 -5.59
C PHE A 291 -1.97 -17.60 -6.50
N SER A 292 -1.18 -18.18 -7.43
CA SER A 292 -0.39 -17.39 -8.37
C SER A 292 -1.27 -16.48 -9.25
N CYS A 293 -2.44 -16.94 -9.67
CA CYS A 293 -3.39 -16.11 -10.42
C CYS A 293 -3.91 -14.93 -9.59
N ILE A 294 -4.29 -15.17 -8.33
CA ILE A 294 -4.81 -14.15 -7.41
C ILE A 294 -3.73 -13.10 -7.11
N PHE A 295 -2.50 -13.54 -6.85
CA PHE A 295 -1.38 -12.64 -6.61
C PHE A 295 -1.05 -11.82 -7.88
N ASN A 296 -0.99 -12.46 -9.06
CA ASN A 296 -0.79 -11.77 -10.34
C ASN A 296 -1.89 -10.72 -10.58
N TYR A 297 -3.16 -11.06 -10.36
CA TYR A 297 -4.26 -10.09 -10.47
C TYR A 297 -4.10 -8.89 -9.53
N ALA A 298 -3.87 -9.15 -8.24
CA ALA A 298 -3.81 -8.09 -7.23
C ALA A 298 -2.59 -7.16 -7.37
N HIS A 299 -1.44 -7.71 -7.77
CA HIS A 299 -0.18 -6.97 -7.75
C HIS A 299 0.31 -6.52 -9.14
N ILE A 300 -0.18 -7.11 -10.24
CA ILE A 300 0.24 -6.76 -11.60
C ILE A 300 -0.92 -6.14 -12.36
N THR A 301 -2.01 -6.89 -12.53
CA THR A 301 -3.13 -6.49 -13.40
C THR A 301 -3.92 -5.32 -12.80
N TYR A 302 -4.27 -5.39 -11.52
CA TYR A 302 -5.07 -4.36 -10.86
C TYR A 302 -4.37 -2.98 -10.81
N PRO A 303 -3.08 -2.88 -10.41
CA PRO A 303 -2.36 -1.61 -10.47
C PRO A 303 -2.23 -1.04 -11.89
N LEU A 304 -2.10 -1.90 -12.90
CA LEU A 304 -2.12 -1.46 -14.30
C LEU A 304 -3.48 -0.90 -14.70
N ILE A 305 -4.58 -1.58 -14.35
CA ILE A 305 -5.94 -1.09 -14.61
C ILE A 305 -6.14 0.27 -13.95
N GLN A 306 -5.71 0.44 -12.69
CA GLN A 306 -5.76 1.73 -12.00
C GLN A 306 -5.00 2.80 -12.78
N LEU A 307 -3.79 2.49 -13.25
CA LEU A 307 -2.99 3.44 -14.02
C LEU A 307 -3.62 3.81 -15.38
N PHE A 308 -4.23 2.85 -16.07
CA PHE A 308 -5.00 3.12 -17.29
C PHE A 308 -6.22 3.99 -17.00
N TYR A 309 -6.94 3.70 -15.92
CA TYR A 309 -8.06 4.52 -15.46
C TYR A 309 -7.62 5.95 -15.17
N THR A 310 -6.54 6.15 -14.41
CA THR A 310 -6.00 7.48 -14.11
C THR A 310 -5.63 8.25 -15.39
N LYS A 311 -4.94 7.59 -16.34
CA LYS A 311 -4.60 8.21 -17.65
C LYS A 311 -5.84 8.62 -18.44
N TYR A 312 -6.88 7.80 -18.41
CA TYR A 312 -8.12 8.06 -19.11
C TYR A 312 -8.91 9.21 -18.47
N GLU A 313 -9.04 9.21 -17.14
CA GLU A 313 -9.75 10.27 -16.42
C GLU A 313 -9.01 11.61 -16.49
N VAL A 314 -7.67 11.63 -16.39
CA VAL A 314 -6.89 12.87 -16.61
C VAL A 314 -7.11 13.45 -18.02
N LYS A 315 -7.41 12.62 -19.02
CA LYS A 315 -7.75 13.10 -20.36
C LYS A 315 -9.07 13.86 -20.36
N LYS A 316 -10.08 13.37 -19.63
CA LYS A 316 -11.41 13.97 -19.52
C LYS A 316 -11.45 15.24 -18.68
N LEU A 317 -10.45 15.46 -17.82
CA LEU A 317 -10.39 16.65 -16.98
C LEU A 317 -10.41 17.95 -17.81
N GLU A 318 -11.40 18.77 -17.54
CA GLU A 318 -11.51 20.11 -18.12
C GLU A 318 -10.53 21.05 -17.43
N LEU A 319 -9.95 22.01 -18.17
CA LEU A 319 -9.06 23.04 -17.61
C LEU A 319 -9.86 24.14 -16.89
N THR A 320 -10.79 23.74 -16.02
CA THR A 320 -11.69 24.62 -15.26
C THR A 320 -11.52 24.36 -13.76
N LYS A 321 -11.99 25.27 -12.90
CA LYS A 321 -12.06 25.02 -11.44
C LYS A 321 -12.88 23.77 -11.12
N GLY A 322 -13.97 23.55 -11.86
CA GLY A 322 -14.80 22.35 -11.73
C GLY A 322 -13.99 21.08 -11.99
N GLY A 323 -13.12 21.09 -13.00
CA GLY A 323 -12.18 20.01 -13.28
C GLY A 323 -11.18 19.75 -12.14
N LEU A 324 -10.67 20.81 -11.50
CA LEU A 324 -9.81 20.66 -10.31
C LEU A 324 -10.59 20.05 -9.14
N ILE A 325 -11.79 20.55 -8.85
CA ILE A 325 -12.63 20.02 -7.76
C ILE A 325 -12.98 18.54 -8.02
N HIS A 326 -13.31 18.18 -9.27
CA HIS A 326 -13.52 16.79 -9.66
C HIS A 326 -12.27 15.94 -9.40
N LEU A 327 -11.09 16.42 -9.80
CA LEU A 327 -9.81 15.76 -9.53
C LEU A 327 -9.55 15.59 -8.03
N LEU A 328 -9.85 16.60 -7.21
CA LEU A 328 -9.59 16.57 -5.77
C LEU A 328 -10.57 15.64 -5.02
N ASN A 329 -11.78 15.45 -5.56
CA ASN A 329 -12.76 14.53 -5.01
C ASN A 329 -12.52 13.06 -5.43
N ASP A 330 -11.95 12.81 -6.62
CA ASP A 330 -11.58 11.44 -7.03
C ASP A 330 -10.34 10.96 -6.29
N LYS A 331 -10.46 9.90 -5.50
CA LYS A 331 -9.38 9.35 -4.67
C LYS A 331 -8.11 9.00 -5.47
N THR A 332 -8.26 8.50 -6.70
CA THR A 332 -7.14 8.04 -7.51
C THR A 332 -6.42 9.24 -8.15
N LEU A 333 -7.19 10.16 -8.73
CA LEU A 333 -6.65 11.39 -9.32
C LEU A 333 -6.02 12.29 -8.25
N PHE A 334 -6.64 12.40 -7.08
CA PHE A 334 -6.13 13.15 -5.94
C PHE A 334 -4.72 12.67 -5.55
N ASN A 335 -4.50 11.37 -5.42
CA ASN A 335 -3.18 10.84 -5.06
C ASN A 335 -2.11 11.16 -6.10
N GLU A 336 -2.47 11.11 -7.39
CA GLU A 336 -1.53 11.46 -8.46
C GLU A 336 -1.22 12.96 -8.47
N PHE A 337 -2.23 13.80 -8.25
CA PHE A 337 -2.08 15.25 -8.15
C PHE A 337 -1.29 15.67 -6.92
N LEU A 338 -1.52 15.01 -5.79
CA LEU A 338 -0.75 15.20 -4.57
C LEU A 338 0.74 14.94 -4.81
N ASN A 339 1.08 13.81 -5.43
CA ASN A 339 2.47 13.50 -5.79
C ASN A 339 3.08 14.53 -6.74
N PHE A 340 2.28 15.14 -7.61
CA PHE A 340 2.72 16.26 -8.44
C PHE A 340 2.96 17.51 -7.59
N CYS A 341 2.06 17.84 -6.66
CA CYS A 341 2.22 18.98 -5.77
C CYS A 341 3.42 18.86 -4.83
N ASN A 342 3.75 17.65 -4.38
CA ASN A 342 4.94 17.41 -3.56
C ASN A 342 6.22 17.83 -4.29
N LYS A 343 6.29 17.57 -5.60
CA LYS A 343 7.43 17.97 -6.43
C LYS A 343 7.45 19.49 -6.69
N GLN A 344 6.29 20.13 -6.68
CA GLN A 344 6.12 21.56 -6.94
C GLN A 344 6.01 22.41 -5.66
N ARG A 345 6.10 21.79 -4.47
CA ARG A 345 5.93 22.45 -3.17
C ARG A 345 4.59 23.21 -3.04
N CYS A 346 3.48 22.58 -3.44
CA CYS A 346 2.12 23.12 -3.32
C CYS A 346 1.14 22.21 -2.56
N VAL A 347 1.69 21.35 -1.70
CA VAL A 347 0.93 20.28 -1.09
C VAL A 347 -0.05 20.77 -0.03
N GLU A 348 0.30 21.83 0.67
CA GLU A 348 -0.46 22.47 1.73
C GLU A 348 -1.89 22.79 1.27
N GLY A 349 -2.06 23.33 0.06
CA GLY A 349 -3.39 23.60 -0.49
C GLY A 349 -4.22 22.35 -0.77
N VAL A 350 -3.58 21.27 -1.23
CA VAL A 350 -4.26 19.99 -1.51
C VAL A 350 -4.68 19.30 -0.21
N ILE A 351 -3.86 19.38 0.82
CA ILE A 351 -4.18 18.84 2.15
C ILE A 351 -5.29 19.68 2.79
N PHE A 352 -5.19 21.01 2.73
CA PHE A 352 -6.22 21.91 3.23
C PHE A 352 -7.58 21.64 2.60
N HIS A 353 -7.66 21.42 1.28
CA HIS A 353 -8.91 21.04 0.61
C HIS A 353 -9.57 19.83 1.29
N ARG A 354 -8.79 18.79 1.60
CA ARG A 354 -9.29 17.58 2.23
C ARG A 354 -9.73 17.81 3.68
N GLU A 355 -8.97 18.61 4.44
CA GLU A 355 -9.32 18.97 5.81
C GLU A 355 -10.59 19.82 5.89
N TYR A 356 -10.71 20.77 4.97
CA TYR A 356 -11.92 21.56 4.78
C TYR A 356 -13.14 20.68 4.45
N LYS A 357 -13.02 19.71 3.52
CA LYS A 357 -14.12 18.80 3.20
C LYS A 357 -14.55 17.96 4.41
N LYS A 358 -13.60 17.51 5.22
CA LYS A 358 -13.91 16.79 6.48
C LYS A 358 -14.65 17.69 7.45
N PHE A 359 -14.18 18.92 7.64
CA PHE A 359 -14.84 19.91 8.48
C PHE A 359 -16.29 20.15 8.02
N LYS A 360 -16.53 20.42 6.73
CA LYS A 360 -17.89 20.60 6.19
C LYS A 360 -18.76 19.35 6.31
N ASN A 361 -18.18 18.15 6.29
CA ASN A 361 -18.94 16.91 6.40
C ASN A 361 -19.53 16.69 7.81
N ILE A 362 -18.91 17.24 8.87
CA ILE A 362 -19.44 17.16 10.25
C ILE A 362 -20.85 17.76 10.31
N PHE A 363 -21.09 18.84 9.55
CA PHE A 363 -22.38 19.52 9.45
C PHE A 363 -23.38 18.82 8.51
N LYS A 364 -22.88 18.13 7.47
CA LYS A 364 -23.71 17.46 6.45
C LYS A 364 -24.22 16.08 6.86
N ASP A 365 -23.61 15.46 7.86
CA ASP A 365 -24.09 14.17 8.35
C ASP A 365 -25.55 14.30 8.77
N LYS A 366 -26.44 13.51 8.16
CA LYS A 366 -27.90 13.67 8.27
C LYS A 366 -28.38 13.75 9.72
N ASP A 367 -27.72 13.01 10.61
CA ASP A 367 -28.06 12.98 12.03
C ASP A 367 -27.52 14.19 12.80
N ASN A 368 -26.42 14.79 12.35
CA ASN A 368 -25.82 15.98 12.95
C ASN A 368 -26.52 17.24 12.42
N GLY A 369 -26.70 17.36 11.11
CA GLY A 369 -27.37 18.49 10.47
C GLY A 369 -28.80 18.68 10.95
N LYS A 370 -29.58 17.59 11.11
CA LYS A 370 -30.93 17.67 11.69
C LYS A 370 -30.92 18.16 13.14
N LYS A 371 -29.94 17.76 13.95
CA LYS A 371 -29.83 18.17 15.35
C LYS A 371 -29.38 19.62 15.48
N LEU A 372 -28.41 20.03 14.68
CA LEU A 372 -27.93 21.41 14.60
C LEU A 372 -29.07 22.35 14.17
N ALA A 373 -29.81 21.97 13.12
CA ALA A 373 -30.96 22.73 12.66
C ALA A 373 -32.10 22.78 13.70
N ALA A 374 -32.32 21.71 14.47
CA ALA A 374 -33.31 21.70 15.54
C ALA A 374 -32.91 22.57 16.75
N ALA A 375 -31.61 22.69 17.04
CA ALA A 375 -31.10 23.52 18.13
C ALA A 375 -31.16 25.02 17.81
N GLY A 376 -30.99 25.39 16.54
CA GLY A 376 -31.00 26.79 16.09
C GLY A 376 -32.38 27.46 16.02
N GLY A 377 -33.49 26.78 16.34
CA GLY A 377 -34.80 27.41 16.51
C GLY A 377 -35.41 28.12 15.27
N VAL A 378 -34.79 28.07 14.10
CA VAL A 378 -35.28 28.76 12.89
C VAL A 378 -36.06 27.79 11.99
N TYR A 379 -37.33 28.14 11.76
CA TYR A 379 -38.22 27.46 10.82
C TYR A 379 -37.72 27.57 9.38
N GLY A 380 -37.36 26.42 8.78
CA GLY A 380 -37.62 26.12 7.37
C GLY A 380 -36.44 26.24 6.39
N THR A 381 -36.07 25.14 5.74
CA THR A 381 -36.50 24.78 4.37
C THR A 381 -35.71 23.57 3.89
N SER A 382 -36.41 22.64 3.27
CA SER A 382 -35.92 21.36 2.77
C SER A 382 -34.90 21.57 1.65
N SER A 383 -33.61 21.36 1.91
CA SER A 383 -32.57 21.31 0.86
C SER A 383 -32.20 19.86 0.51
N SER A 384 -31.95 19.69 -0.79
CA SER A 384 -31.92 18.44 -1.55
C SER A 384 -30.78 17.48 -1.19
N HIS A 385 -31.09 16.19 -1.27
CA HIS A 385 -30.17 15.05 -1.14
C HIS A 385 -28.90 15.18 -1.99
N SER A 386 -27.73 15.23 -1.34
CA SER A 386 -26.46 14.84 -1.95
C SER A 386 -25.95 13.56 -1.28
N HIS A 387 -25.67 12.52 -2.07
CA HIS A 387 -25.07 11.28 -1.60
C HIS A 387 -23.66 11.55 -1.04
N SER A 388 -23.54 11.45 0.29
CA SER A 388 -22.26 11.45 1.01
C SER A 388 -21.58 10.08 0.82
N SER A 389 -20.44 10.06 0.15
CA SER A 389 -19.53 8.92 0.14
C SER A 389 -18.56 9.05 1.32
N ASN A 390 -18.50 8.03 2.18
CA ASN A 390 -17.61 7.98 3.35
C ASN A 390 -16.12 8.10 2.96
N TYR A 391 -15.53 9.28 3.15
CA TYR A 391 -14.09 9.53 3.00
C TYR A 391 -13.37 9.42 4.34
N ALA A 392 -13.26 8.20 4.88
CA ALA A 392 -12.39 7.93 6.02
C ALA A 392 -11.00 7.52 5.52
N VAL A 393 -10.09 8.51 5.40
CA VAL A 393 -8.65 8.30 5.23
C VAL A 393 -7.95 9.17 6.27
N ASN A 394 -7.04 8.59 7.04
CA ASN A 394 -6.31 9.25 8.12
C ASN A 394 -5.23 10.19 7.54
N ILE A 395 -5.00 11.30 8.22
CA ILE A 395 -4.33 12.51 7.70
C ILE A 395 -2.83 12.44 7.91
N ASP A 396 -2.45 11.75 8.97
CA ASP A 396 -1.08 11.57 9.43
C ASP A 396 -0.16 10.93 8.37
N TYR A 397 -0.71 10.34 7.30
CA TYR A 397 0.09 9.68 6.27
C TYR A 397 0.18 10.44 4.93
N LEU A 398 -0.61 11.50 4.76
CA LEU A 398 -0.59 12.32 3.54
C LEU A 398 0.57 13.32 3.53
N TYR A 399 0.98 13.75 4.72
CA TYR A 399 2.14 14.59 4.98
C TYR A 399 3.50 13.92 4.66
N GLN A 400 3.50 12.62 4.32
CA GLN A 400 4.71 11.79 4.25
C GLN A 400 5.38 11.73 2.87
N ASN A 401 4.65 12.00 1.78
CA ASN A 401 5.21 11.94 0.41
C ASN A 401 5.89 13.26 -0.03
N ILE A 402 5.90 14.30 0.80
CA ILE A 402 6.32 15.68 0.44
C ILE A 402 7.80 15.92 0.74
N SER A 403 8.29 15.39 1.85
CA SER A 403 9.61 15.73 2.40
C SER A 403 10.79 15.03 1.74
N GLU A 404 10.58 14.10 0.80
CA GLU A 404 11.65 13.33 0.14
C GLU A 404 12.11 13.92 -1.23
N SER A 405 11.52 15.01 -1.74
CA SER A 405 11.83 15.53 -3.09
C SER A 405 12.86 16.67 -3.16
N SER A 406 13.52 17.06 -2.07
CA SER A 406 14.47 18.20 -2.06
C SER A 406 15.96 17.87 -1.89
N GLU A 407 16.37 16.60 -1.79
CA GLU A 407 17.79 16.24 -1.70
C GLU A 407 18.36 15.78 -3.06
N ASN A 408 18.59 16.73 -3.97
CA ASN A 408 19.66 16.61 -4.95
C ASN A 408 20.80 17.53 -4.51
N LEU A 409 21.81 16.94 -3.87
CA LEU A 409 23.06 17.61 -3.49
C LEU A 409 23.77 18.16 -4.72
N LEU A 410 23.94 19.48 -4.78
CA LEU A 410 24.89 20.16 -5.66
C LEU A 410 26.33 19.87 -5.18
N PRO A 411 27.32 19.82 -6.09
CA PRO A 411 28.69 19.46 -5.77
C PRO A 411 29.35 20.57 -4.92
N TYR A 412 29.92 20.16 -3.79
CA TYR A 412 30.76 20.99 -2.93
C TYR A 412 31.98 21.50 -3.72
N PHE A 413 32.05 22.81 -3.98
CA PHE A 413 33.32 23.46 -4.30
C PHE A 413 34.04 23.78 -2.99
N ASN A 414 35.20 23.16 -2.83
CA ASN A 414 36.09 23.31 -1.70
C ASN A 414 36.91 24.59 -1.88
N THR A 415 36.56 25.67 -1.19
CA THR A 415 37.41 26.87 -1.13
C THR A 415 38.31 26.80 0.10
N ASN A 416 39.61 26.78 -0.17
CA ASN A 416 40.70 26.73 0.80
C ASN A 416 40.61 27.85 1.84
N ASN A 417 40.85 27.47 3.09
CA ASN A 417 41.15 28.37 4.20
C ASN A 417 42.39 29.19 3.87
N MET A 418 42.26 30.51 3.77
CA MET A 418 43.38 31.42 3.91
C MET A 418 43.09 32.39 5.06
N SER A 419 43.92 32.25 6.08
CA SER A 419 43.97 33.01 7.32
C SER A 419 44.33 34.48 7.07
N ASN A 420 43.54 35.40 7.62
CA ASN A 420 43.88 36.81 7.70
C ASN A 420 44.96 37.03 8.77
N SER A 421 46.16 37.40 8.32
CA SER A 421 47.17 38.11 9.11
C SER A 421 47.09 39.60 8.76
N TYR A 422 47.01 40.44 9.79
CA TYR A 422 46.97 41.90 9.68
C TYR A 422 48.29 42.46 9.15
N GLY A 423 48.22 43.45 8.26
CA GLY A 423 49.38 44.19 7.77
C GLY A 423 49.01 45.49 7.06
N TYR A 424 49.21 46.60 7.76
CA TYR A 424 49.29 47.99 7.28
C TYR A 424 50.22 48.14 6.06
N ASN A 425 49.86 48.90 5.01
CA ASN A 425 50.51 50.17 4.63
C ASN A 425 50.03 50.79 3.29
N ASN A 426 50.32 52.09 3.20
CA ASN A 426 49.93 53.13 2.24
C ASN A 426 50.45 53.00 0.78
N ASN A 427 49.81 53.84 -0.05
CA ASN A 427 50.32 54.61 -1.20
C ASN A 427 50.16 54.06 -2.63
N THR A 428 49.38 54.84 -3.41
CA THR A 428 49.63 55.37 -4.78
C THR A 428 50.12 54.43 -5.87
N MET A 429 49.37 54.30 -6.97
CA MET A 429 49.61 55.03 -8.24
C MET A 429 48.62 54.58 -9.33
N ASP A 430 48.38 55.50 -10.26
CA ASP A 430 47.56 55.42 -11.48
C ASP A 430 47.89 54.24 -12.42
N LEU A 431 46.88 53.74 -13.16
CA LEU A 431 46.82 53.81 -14.64
C LEU A 431 45.60 53.06 -15.23
N ASN A 432 44.83 53.83 -16.02
CA ASN A 432 44.05 53.48 -17.22
C ASN A 432 44.29 52.10 -17.88
N MET A 433 43.21 51.41 -18.31
CA MET A 433 42.70 51.35 -19.71
C MET A 433 41.79 50.12 -19.97
N GLY A 434 40.71 50.34 -20.76
CA GLY A 434 39.86 49.33 -21.45
C GLY A 434 38.59 48.97 -20.70
N ILE A 435 37.40 49.52 -20.97
CA ILE A 435 36.56 49.54 -22.19
C ILE A 435 36.21 48.13 -22.69
N ASP A 436 34.93 47.78 -22.49
CA ASP A 436 34.00 46.89 -23.22
C ASP A 436 33.10 46.23 -22.15
N ASP A 437 31.97 46.84 -21.78
CA ASP A 437 30.66 46.90 -22.46
C ASP A 437 29.70 45.78 -21.99
N ASP A 438 28.49 46.26 -21.70
CA ASP A 438 27.18 45.60 -21.57
C ASP A 438 26.74 44.96 -20.24
N ASP A 439 25.96 45.81 -19.54
CA ASP A 439 24.59 45.57 -19.07
C ASP A 439 24.33 44.96 -17.68
N ASP A 440 24.20 45.89 -16.73
CA ASP A 440 22.97 46.18 -15.97
C ASP A 440 22.35 45.08 -15.10
N ASP A 441 22.82 45.11 -13.84
CA ASP A 441 22.02 45.40 -12.63
C ASP A 441 20.51 45.07 -12.64
N GLU A 442 20.08 44.26 -11.68
CA GLU A 442 19.23 44.79 -10.60
C GLU A 442 19.33 43.96 -9.31
N ASN A 443 19.88 44.61 -8.29
CA ASN A 443 19.88 44.22 -6.88
C ASN A 443 18.47 44.30 -6.29
N MET A 444 18.04 43.31 -5.49
CA MET A 444 16.95 43.54 -4.54
C MET A 444 17.00 42.66 -3.27
N PHE A 445 17.40 43.29 -2.16
CA PHE A 445 17.16 43.04 -0.73
C PHE A 445 17.21 41.61 -0.14
N GLY A 446 18.27 41.31 0.64
CA GLY A 446 18.32 40.19 1.59
C GLY A 446 18.41 40.67 3.05
N TYR A 447 17.28 40.63 3.77
CA TYR A 447 17.22 40.86 5.22
C TYR A 447 17.80 39.67 6.01
N ASN A 448 18.66 39.98 6.97
CA ASN A 448 19.19 39.03 7.95
C ASN A 448 18.14 38.76 9.04
N TYR A 449 17.74 37.49 9.21
CA TYR A 449 17.16 37.01 10.46
C TYR A 449 17.89 35.75 10.96
N SER A 450 18.78 35.98 11.91
CA SER A 450 19.34 34.96 12.80
C SER A 450 18.43 34.80 14.01
N GLN A 451 17.66 33.71 14.10
CA GLN A 451 17.11 33.23 15.38
C GLN A 451 17.01 31.70 15.40
N LYS A 452 18.13 31.03 15.69
CA LYS A 452 18.19 29.58 15.90
C LYS A 452 18.59 29.26 17.35
N SER A 453 17.75 29.62 18.33
CA SER A 453 17.90 29.08 19.70
C SER A 453 16.65 29.04 20.60
N LYS A 454 15.48 29.54 20.16
CA LYS A 454 14.26 29.54 21.01
C LYS A 454 13.28 28.37 20.77
N HIS A 455 13.50 27.54 19.74
CA HIS A 455 12.56 26.49 19.31
C HIS A 455 12.38 25.31 20.29
N LYS A 456 13.31 25.10 21.22
CA LYS A 456 13.34 23.92 22.11
C LYS A 456 12.31 23.94 23.25
N ARG A 457 11.63 25.08 23.51
CA ARG A 457 10.73 25.25 24.68
C ARG A 457 9.23 25.19 24.37
N LEU A 458 8.79 25.24 23.10
CA LEU A 458 7.36 25.38 22.75
C LEU A 458 6.63 24.05 22.50
N LEU A 459 7.26 23.05 21.87
CA LEU A 459 6.60 21.78 21.52
C LEU A 459 6.34 20.84 22.71
N ASN A 460 7.20 20.84 23.73
CA ASN A 460 6.96 20.11 24.99
C ASN A 460 5.79 20.69 25.81
N ASN A 461 5.34 21.92 25.52
CA ASN A 461 4.20 22.54 26.19
C ASN A 461 2.85 22.20 25.52
N MET A 462 2.82 21.77 24.25
CA MET A 462 1.55 21.55 23.53
C MET A 462 0.91 20.20 23.88
N GLY A 463 1.69 19.11 23.94
CA GLY A 463 1.21 17.80 24.41
C GLY A 463 0.85 17.80 25.91
N LYS A 464 1.52 18.65 26.71
CA LYS A 464 1.14 18.91 28.11
C LYS A 464 -0.14 19.73 28.22
N LYS A 465 -0.32 20.78 27.40
CA LYS A 465 -1.54 21.59 27.37
C LYS A 465 -2.77 20.81 26.93
N ILE A 466 -2.68 19.89 25.98
CA ILE A 466 -3.82 19.04 25.57
C ILE A 466 -4.30 18.16 26.74
N ASN A 467 -3.37 17.58 27.51
CA ASN A 467 -3.73 16.78 28.70
C ASN A 467 -4.14 17.63 29.91
N GLU A 468 -3.61 18.86 30.07
CA GLU A 468 -4.09 19.82 31.07
C GLU A 468 -5.50 20.33 30.75
N TYR A 469 -5.81 20.65 29.49
CA TYR A 469 -7.15 21.08 29.07
C TYR A 469 -8.20 19.97 29.19
N VAL A 470 -7.81 18.69 29.18
CA VAL A 470 -8.73 17.56 29.38
C VAL A 470 -8.93 17.25 30.87
N ASN A 471 -7.90 17.41 31.72
CA ASN A 471 -8.00 17.08 33.15
C ASN A 471 -8.54 18.21 34.06
N ILE A 472 -8.42 19.48 33.67
CA ILE A 472 -8.91 20.61 34.51
C ILE A 472 -10.45 20.65 34.61
N TYR A 473 -11.18 20.05 33.66
CA TYR A 473 -12.64 20.17 33.58
C TYR A 473 -13.42 18.89 33.97
N SER A 474 -12.75 17.83 34.45
CA SER A 474 -13.40 16.56 34.79
C SER A 474 -13.79 16.40 36.27
N THR A 475 -13.49 17.35 37.14
CA THR A 475 -13.79 17.27 38.58
C THR A 475 -14.43 18.56 39.05
N ASN A 476 -15.75 18.66 38.95
CA ASN A 476 -16.55 19.48 39.86
C ASN A 476 -17.95 18.86 39.96
N ASN A 477 -18.10 18.04 41.00
CA ASN A 477 -19.36 17.49 41.47
C ASN A 477 -19.85 18.43 42.58
N VAL A 478 -20.89 19.22 42.32
CA VAL A 478 -21.56 20.04 43.35
C VAL A 478 -23.06 19.76 43.29
N ASN A 479 -23.60 19.41 44.45
CA ASN A 479 -24.99 19.06 44.69
C ASN A 479 -25.91 20.29 44.76
N ASN A 480 -27.14 20.07 44.25
CA ASN A 480 -28.45 20.61 44.65
C ASN A 480 -28.61 22.11 44.98
N TYR A 481 -29.37 22.82 44.13
CA TYR A 481 -30.52 23.65 44.54
C TYR A 481 -31.54 23.78 43.38
N GLU A 482 -32.82 23.83 43.73
CA GLU A 482 -34.03 23.77 42.88
C GLU A 482 -34.35 25.08 42.14
N ASP A 483 -35.07 24.90 41.03
CA ASP A 483 -35.98 25.82 40.35
C ASP A 483 -35.44 27.16 39.81
N ASP A 484 -34.47 27.05 38.90
CA ASP A 484 -34.43 27.94 37.74
C ASP A 484 -34.41 27.06 36.48
N ALA A 485 -35.12 27.47 35.44
CA ALA A 485 -35.23 26.77 34.16
C ALA A 485 -33.86 26.72 33.45
N GLN A 486 -32.94 25.90 33.96
CA GLN A 486 -31.62 25.70 33.41
C GLN A 486 -31.78 25.00 32.07
N LEU A 487 -31.29 25.67 31.02
CA LEU A 487 -31.31 25.18 29.66
C LEU A 487 -30.52 23.87 29.58
N SER A 488 -31.21 22.73 29.68
CA SER A 488 -30.55 21.44 29.58
C SER A 488 -30.08 21.22 28.14
N VAL A 489 -28.79 21.43 27.88
CA VAL A 489 -28.19 21.21 26.56
C VAL A 489 -28.10 19.71 26.31
N ASP A 490 -28.58 19.25 25.15
CA ASP A 490 -28.47 17.84 24.75
C ASP A 490 -26.98 17.43 24.71
N LYS A 491 -26.61 16.40 25.48
CA LYS A 491 -25.25 15.82 25.50
C LYS A 491 -24.74 15.44 24.11
N LYS A 492 -25.63 15.03 23.21
CA LYS A 492 -25.27 14.71 21.81
C LYS A 492 -24.86 15.95 21.03
N LEU A 493 -25.49 17.09 21.29
CA LEU A 493 -25.17 18.36 20.66
C LEU A 493 -23.80 18.85 21.11
N VAL A 494 -23.52 18.76 22.42
CA VAL A 494 -22.20 19.09 22.99
C VAL A 494 -21.10 18.26 22.32
N HIS A 495 -21.31 16.94 22.14
CA HIS A 495 -20.33 16.08 21.46
C HIS A 495 -20.07 16.51 20.00
N ILE A 496 -21.09 16.94 19.26
CA ILE A 496 -20.90 17.43 17.87
C ILE A 496 -20.05 18.70 17.89
N TYR A 497 -20.35 19.66 18.77
CA TYR A 497 -19.56 20.88 18.89
C TYR A 497 -18.15 20.65 19.44
N ASP A 498 -17.93 19.64 20.29
CA ASP A 498 -16.59 19.22 20.71
C ASP A 498 -15.75 18.79 19.50
N GLU A 499 -16.33 18.01 18.58
CA GLU A 499 -15.67 17.59 17.35
C GLU A 499 -15.37 18.78 16.42
N ILE A 500 -16.35 19.67 16.23
CA ILE A 500 -16.19 20.90 15.44
C ILE A 500 -15.08 21.78 16.03
N PHE A 501 -15.08 21.98 17.35
CA PHE A 501 -14.10 22.78 18.07
C PHE A 501 -12.69 22.23 17.90
N GLN A 502 -12.50 20.93 18.12
CA GLN A 502 -11.20 20.30 17.92
C GLN A 502 -10.73 20.43 16.47
N LYS A 503 -11.64 20.21 15.50
CA LYS A 503 -11.31 20.24 14.08
C LYS A 503 -10.97 21.63 13.57
N ALA A 504 -11.75 22.65 13.95
CA ALA A 504 -11.53 24.03 13.55
C ALA A 504 -10.20 24.57 14.08
N ASN A 505 -9.92 24.35 15.37
CA ASN A 505 -8.66 24.77 15.97
C ASN A 505 -7.45 24.03 15.39
N LEU A 506 -7.60 22.74 15.07
CA LEU A 506 -6.57 21.97 14.37
C LEU A 506 -6.25 22.61 13.00
N ILE A 507 -7.27 22.85 12.16
CA ILE A 507 -7.10 23.48 10.84
C ILE A 507 -6.42 24.85 10.99
N PHE A 508 -6.87 25.68 11.93
CA PHE A 508 -6.26 26.99 12.18
C PHE A 508 -4.78 26.89 12.56
N SER A 509 -4.46 26.00 13.49
CA SER A 509 -3.08 25.79 13.95
C SER A 509 -2.14 25.27 12.86
N PHE A 510 -2.65 24.44 11.96
CA PHE A 510 -1.85 23.79 10.91
C PHE A 510 -1.61 24.68 9.69
N PHE A 511 -2.59 25.49 9.30
CA PHE A 511 -2.59 26.17 7.99
C PHE A 511 -2.53 27.70 8.07
N PHE A 512 -2.92 28.29 9.20
CA PHE A 512 -3.08 29.74 9.33
C PHE A 512 -2.22 30.35 10.44
N THR A 513 -1.56 29.51 11.25
CA THR A 513 -0.61 30.00 12.24
C THR A 513 0.71 30.36 11.55
N PRO A 514 1.27 31.56 11.81
CA PRO A 514 2.53 31.97 11.22
C PRO A 514 3.66 30.98 11.54
N ASN A 515 4.47 30.65 10.54
CA ASN A 515 5.57 29.68 10.60
C ASN A 515 5.12 28.23 10.84
N SER A 516 3.88 27.88 10.49
CA SER A 516 3.47 26.48 10.44
C SER A 516 4.07 25.80 9.20
N ASP A 517 4.40 24.51 9.30
CA ASP A 517 5.01 23.76 8.19
C ASP A 517 4.11 23.69 6.93
N TYR A 518 2.81 23.96 7.10
CA TYR A 518 1.80 23.96 6.05
C TYR A 518 1.07 25.31 5.98
N GLU A 519 1.72 26.39 6.39
CA GLU A 519 1.19 27.74 6.28
C GLU A 519 0.74 28.01 4.84
N LEU A 520 -0.54 28.35 4.67
CA LEU A 520 -1.10 28.63 3.36
C LEU A 520 -0.77 30.06 2.95
N ASN A 521 -0.41 30.25 1.68
CA ASN A 521 -0.25 31.56 1.09
C ASN A 521 -1.62 32.19 0.79
N VAL A 522 -2.27 32.72 1.82
CA VAL A 522 -3.59 33.38 1.75
C VAL A 522 -3.44 34.81 2.27
N PRO A 523 -4.13 35.81 1.68
CA PRO A 523 -4.06 37.20 2.15
C PRO A 523 -4.35 37.38 3.65
N ASP A 524 -3.52 38.18 4.33
CA ASP A 524 -3.67 38.54 5.75
C ASP A 524 -5.08 38.97 6.18
N PRO A 525 -5.86 39.73 5.38
CA PRO A 525 -7.23 40.08 5.76
C PRO A 525 -8.13 38.86 5.98
N ILE A 526 -7.96 37.81 5.17
CA ILE A 526 -8.71 36.55 5.29
C ILE A 526 -8.28 35.81 6.55
N VAL A 527 -6.97 35.72 6.82
CA VAL A 527 -6.42 35.08 8.03
C VAL A 527 -6.94 35.76 9.30
N LYS A 528 -6.90 37.10 9.35
CA LYS A 528 -7.42 37.89 10.48
C LYS A 528 -8.94 37.72 10.66
N LYS A 529 -9.70 37.58 9.58
CA LYS A 529 -11.14 37.33 9.63
C LYS A 529 -11.43 35.94 10.19
N ILE A 530 -10.69 34.91 9.74
CA ILE A 530 -10.78 33.55 10.28
C ILE A 530 -10.46 33.55 11.79
N ASP A 531 -9.36 34.18 12.20
CA ASP A 531 -8.93 34.25 13.60
C ASP A 531 -10.02 34.86 14.50
N ARG A 532 -10.58 36.01 14.10
CA ARG A 532 -11.68 36.65 14.85
C ARG A 532 -12.92 35.77 14.97
N ARG A 533 -13.33 35.12 13.87
CA ARG A 533 -14.51 34.23 13.87
C ARG A 533 -14.26 32.99 14.71
N LEU A 534 -13.06 32.43 14.66
CA LEU A 534 -12.67 31.27 15.45
C LEU A 534 -12.60 31.60 16.94
N GLN A 535 -12.06 32.76 17.32
CA GLN A 535 -12.06 33.24 18.70
C GLN A 535 -13.49 33.40 19.23
N SER A 536 -14.37 34.07 18.47
CA SER A 536 -15.79 34.21 18.83
C SER A 536 -16.48 32.86 19.01
N PHE A 537 -16.25 31.92 18.09
CA PHE A 537 -16.78 30.56 18.20
C PHE A 537 -16.24 29.84 19.46
N ASN A 538 -14.94 29.91 19.72
CA ASN A 538 -14.29 29.27 20.86
C ASN A 538 -14.82 29.82 22.20
N ASP A 539 -15.04 31.13 22.29
CA ASP A 539 -15.58 31.79 23.49
C ASP A 539 -17.01 31.30 23.77
N ASN A 540 -17.86 31.25 22.74
CA ASN A 540 -19.24 30.80 22.88
C ASN A 540 -19.37 29.29 23.12
N TYR A 541 -18.51 28.49 22.51
CA TYR A 541 -18.39 27.07 22.81
C TYR A 541 -18.01 26.85 24.29
N THR A 542 -17.11 27.67 24.84
CA THR A 542 -16.72 27.60 26.26
C THR A 542 -17.88 27.97 27.19
N LYS A 543 -18.69 28.99 26.83
CA LYS A 543 -19.93 29.33 27.56
C LYS A 543 -20.93 28.18 27.53
N MET A 544 -21.16 27.58 26.35
CA MET A 544 -22.04 26.41 26.21
C MET A 544 -21.57 25.24 27.07
N LYS A 545 -20.27 24.91 27.04
CA LYS A 545 -19.69 23.81 27.81
C LYS A 545 -19.77 24.02 29.32
N SER A 546 -19.76 25.27 29.77
CA SER A 546 -19.88 25.66 31.18
C SER A 546 -21.32 25.94 31.62
N ASN A 547 -22.31 25.64 30.76
CA ASN A 547 -23.74 25.92 30.98
C ASN A 547 -24.03 27.42 31.28
N GLN A 548 -23.23 28.34 30.75
CA GLN A 548 -23.50 29.77 30.79
C GLN A 548 -24.49 30.16 29.67
N LEU A 549 -25.12 31.34 29.77
CA LEU A 549 -25.98 31.87 28.70
C LEU A 549 -25.16 32.13 27.42
N PHE A 550 -25.61 31.55 26.31
CA PHE A 550 -25.04 31.73 24.97
C PHE A 550 -26.16 31.80 23.92
N LEU A 551 -25.86 32.39 22.77
CA LEU A 551 -26.74 32.41 21.60
C LEU A 551 -26.29 31.34 20.60
N PHE A 552 -27.23 30.57 20.05
CA PHE A 552 -26.90 29.49 19.10
C PHE A 552 -26.38 30.03 17.77
N GLU A 553 -26.84 31.21 17.36
CA GLU A 553 -26.40 31.91 16.16
C GLU A 553 -24.90 32.22 16.23
N GLU A 554 -24.36 32.44 17.42
CA GLU A 554 -22.93 32.72 17.59
C GLU A 554 -22.05 31.45 17.60
N LEU A 555 -22.65 30.26 17.52
CA LEU A 555 -21.97 28.99 17.28
C LEU A 555 -21.91 28.63 15.79
N GLU A 556 -22.50 29.45 14.91
CA GLU A 556 -22.43 29.27 13.46
C GLU A 556 -21.00 29.47 12.94
N CYS A 557 -20.35 28.35 12.66
CA CYS A 557 -18.95 28.30 12.23
C CYS A 557 -18.74 27.52 10.92
N GLU A 558 -19.82 27.11 10.25
CA GLU A 558 -19.77 26.23 9.08
C GLU A 558 -18.96 26.85 7.91
N ASP A 559 -18.98 28.17 7.82
CA ASP A 559 -18.42 28.98 6.73
C ASP A 559 -17.13 29.73 7.16
N ILE A 560 -16.55 29.43 8.33
CA ILE A 560 -15.32 30.08 8.82
C ILE A 560 -14.21 30.02 7.77
N PHE A 561 -14.07 28.90 7.07
CA PHE A 561 -12.96 28.65 6.14
C PHE A 561 -13.33 28.81 4.65
N ASP A 562 -14.57 29.19 4.32
CA ASP A 562 -15.06 29.17 2.93
C ASP A 562 -14.26 30.13 2.03
N GLU A 563 -13.97 31.34 2.52
CA GLU A 563 -13.20 32.36 1.78
C GLU A 563 -11.74 31.92 1.52
N ALA A 564 -11.07 31.35 2.53
CA ALA A 564 -9.72 30.81 2.34
C ALA A 564 -9.71 29.58 1.42
N TYR A 565 -10.75 28.74 1.48
CA TYR A 565 -10.90 27.60 0.60
C TYR A 565 -11.01 28.02 -0.87
N ASP A 566 -11.81 29.04 -1.16
CA ASP A 566 -11.94 29.56 -2.52
C ASP A 566 -10.61 30.15 -3.04
N GLU A 567 -9.87 30.86 -2.19
CA GLU A 567 -8.55 31.41 -2.53
C GLU A 567 -7.52 30.29 -2.81
N VAL A 568 -7.47 29.27 -1.96
CA VAL A 568 -6.57 28.12 -2.15
C VAL A 568 -6.91 27.35 -3.41
N VAL A 569 -8.20 27.12 -3.69
CA VAL A 569 -8.64 26.44 -4.92
C VAL A 569 -8.31 27.28 -6.15
N GLN A 570 -8.48 28.60 -6.09
CA GLN A 570 -8.08 29.52 -7.16
C GLN A 570 -6.56 29.44 -7.42
N SER A 571 -5.76 29.49 -6.36
CA SER A 571 -4.30 29.40 -6.44
C SER A 571 -3.85 28.06 -7.03
N LEU A 572 -4.37 26.94 -6.52
CA LEU A 572 -4.09 25.59 -7.06
C LEU A 572 -4.50 25.49 -8.54
N TYR A 573 -5.63 26.07 -8.92
CA TYR A 573 -6.13 26.05 -10.29
C TYR A 573 -5.18 26.77 -11.25
N LEU A 574 -4.83 28.03 -10.93
CA LEU A 574 -4.00 28.87 -11.79
C LEU A 574 -2.58 28.33 -11.88
N ASN A 575 -1.97 28.02 -10.73
CA ASN A 575 -0.53 27.79 -10.63
C ASN A 575 -0.13 26.32 -10.88
N THR A 576 -0.96 25.37 -10.43
CA THR A 576 -0.54 23.96 -10.37
C THR A 576 -1.35 23.06 -11.30
N TYR A 577 -2.67 23.16 -11.27
CA TYR A 577 -3.58 22.24 -11.95
C TYR A 577 -3.42 22.30 -13.46
N SER A 578 -3.35 23.50 -14.02
CA SER A 578 -3.15 23.72 -15.45
C SER A 578 -1.84 23.07 -15.94
N ALA A 579 -0.76 23.22 -15.17
CA ALA A 579 0.54 22.61 -15.44
C ALA A 579 0.49 21.08 -15.32
N PHE A 580 -0.19 20.53 -14.31
CA PHE A 580 -0.39 19.10 -14.12
C PHE A 580 -1.08 18.48 -15.34
N VAL A 581 -2.24 19.01 -15.73
CA VAL A 581 -3.03 18.49 -16.85
C VAL A 581 -2.24 18.60 -18.17
N LYS A 582 -1.59 19.74 -18.43
CA LYS A 582 -0.74 19.94 -19.62
C LYS A 582 0.42 18.94 -19.67
N ARG A 583 1.14 18.75 -18.55
CA ARG A 583 2.27 17.82 -18.47
C ARG A 583 1.83 16.37 -18.68
N LYS A 584 0.71 15.97 -18.07
CA LYS A 584 0.16 14.61 -18.22
C LYS A 584 -0.34 14.35 -19.65
N ARG A 585 -0.91 15.36 -20.31
CA ARG A 585 -1.29 15.27 -21.73
C ARG A 585 -0.08 15.21 -22.67
N LYS A 586 1.04 15.87 -22.32
CA LYS A 586 2.27 15.93 -23.15
C LYS A 586 3.12 14.66 -23.09
N ASN A 587 3.23 13.98 -21.94
CA ASN A 587 4.01 12.74 -21.75
C ASN A 587 3.38 11.49 -22.41
N ARG A 588 2.74 11.68 -23.56
CA ARG A 588 1.94 10.69 -24.29
C ARG A 588 2.61 10.25 -25.60
N HIS A 589 3.62 11.00 -26.03
CA HIS A 589 4.61 10.61 -27.02
C HIS A 589 5.84 10.08 -26.28
#